data_AF-A0A1M5B345-F1
#
_entry.id   AF-A0A1M5B345-F1
#
_cell.length_a   1.000
_cell.length_b   1.000
_cell.length_c   1.000
_cell.angle_alpha   90.00
_cell.angle_beta   90.00
_cell.angle_gamma   90.00
#
_symmetry.space_group_name_H-M   'P 1'
#
loop_
_entity.id
_entity.type
_entity.pdbx_description
1 polymer ?
#
loop_
_entity_poly.entity_id
_entity_poly.type
_entity_poly.pdbx_seq_one_letter_code
_entity_poly.pdbx_strand_id
1 'polypeptide(L)'
;MGQPLAWELHEAEMNGVRKLPKNPTLLSVWSLNSPLELVNPEYTSQTCKCGHQAKANRNDLKFRRKECGHICHADLNGAIHVAKAISDLAA
;
A
#
# COMPACT_ATOMS: atom_id res chain seq x y z
N MET A 1 -34.64 -6.08 -27.17
CA MET A 1 -33.92 -4.99 -26.49
C MET A 1 -32.95 -5.65 -25.53
N GLY A 2 -31.68 -5.75 -25.92
CA GLY A 2 -30.65 -6.41 -25.11
C GLY A 2 -30.27 -5.53 -23.94
N GLN A 3 -30.07 -6.13 -22.76
CA GLN A 3 -29.55 -5.41 -21.61
C GLN A 3 -28.12 -4.95 -21.90
N PRO A 4 -27.73 -3.73 -21.49
CA PRO A 4 -26.39 -3.22 -21.73
C PRO A 4 -25.35 -4.08 -21.01
N LEU A 5 -24.18 -4.20 -21.62
CA LEU A 5 -23.09 -4.96 -21.06
C LEU A 5 -22.59 -4.26 -19.79
N ALA A 6 -22.12 -5.03 -18.81
CA ALA A 6 -21.71 -4.52 -17.49
C ALA A 6 -20.61 -3.42 -17.55
N TRP A 7 -19.89 -3.31 -18.66
CA TRP A 7 -18.89 -2.26 -18.89
C TRP A 7 -19.50 -0.89 -19.26
N GLU A 8 -20.67 -0.86 -19.92
CA GLU A 8 -21.35 0.38 -20.33
C GLU A 8 -21.96 1.13 -19.13
N LEU A 9 -22.26 0.42 -18.03
CA LEU A 9 -22.82 1.01 -16.81
C LEU A 9 -21.76 1.54 -15.84
N HIS A 10 -20.49 1.15 -15.97
CA HIS A 10 -19.43 1.51 -15.01
C HIS A 10 -18.62 2.75 -15.42
N GLU A 11 -18.56 3.08 -16.71
CA GLU A 11 -17.86 4.28 -17.18
C GLU A 11 -18.52 5.59 -16.73
N ALA A 12 -19.82 5.57 -16.43
CA ALA A 12 -20.61 6.77 -16.14
C ALA A 12 -20.33 7.42 -14.77
N GLU A 13 -19.67 6.74 -13.82
CA GLU A 13 -19.50 7.25 -12.45
C GLU A 13 -18.07 7.73 -12.12
N MET A 14 -17.12 7.56 -13.02
CA MET A 14 -15.69 7.75 -12.72
C MET A 14 -15.17 9.10 -13.24
N ASN A 15 -15.43 10.18 -12.49
CA ASN A 15 -14.80 11.50 -12.64
C ASN A 15 -13.28 11.47 -12.33
N GLY A 16 -12.49 10.78 -13.17
CA GLY A 16 -11.04 11.01 -13.33
C GLY A 16 -10.11 10.65 -12.17
N VAL A 17 -10.59 10.19 -11.01
CA VAL A 17 -9.73 9.73 -9.90
C VAL A 17 -10.18 8.35 -9.43
N ARG A 18 -9.37 7.33 -9.70
CA ARG A 18 -9.57 5.96 -9.17
C ARG A 18 -9.51 6.00 -7.65
N LYS A 19 -10.67 6.07 -6.99
CA LYS A 19 -10.79 5.75 -5.57
C LYS A 19 -10.80 4.24 -5.45
N LEU A 20 -9.88 3.67 -4.65
CA LEU A 20 -10.00 2.25 -4.30
C LEU A 20 -11.37 2.02 -3.65
N PRO A 21 -12.09 0.96 -4.03
CA PRO A 21 -13.33 0.60 -3.38
C PRO A 21 -13.04 0.38 -1.89
N LYS A 22 -13.92 0.89 -1.03
CA LYS A 22 -13.83 0.69 0.43
C LYS A 22 -13.84 -0.79 0.84
N ASN A 23 -14.22 -1.66 -0.09
CA ASN A 23 -14.10 -3.11 -0.01
C ASN A 23 -13.10 -3.59 -1.09
N PRO A 24 -11.87 -3.96 -0.73
CA PRO A 24 -10.80 -4.25 -1.68
C PRO A 24 -10.97 -5.57 -2.44
N THR A 25 -11.99 -6.36 -2.11
CA THR A 25 -12.31 -7.64 -2.80
C THR A 25 -12.81 -7.46 -4.23
N LEU A 26 -13.25 -6.27 -4.64
CA LEU A 26 -13.78 -6.03 -5.98
C LEU A 26 -12.70 -5.84 -7.07
N LEU A 27 -11.45 -5.52 -6.68
CA LEU A 27 -10.34 -5.32 -7.63
C LEU A 27 -9.47 -6.56 -7.84
N SER A 28 -9.44 -7.52 -6.90
CA SER A 28 -8.62 -8.74 -7.02
C SER A 28 -9.18 -9.81 -7.97
N VAL A 29 -10.39 -9.59 -8.51
CA VAL A 29 -11.10 -10.56 -9.37
C VAL A 29 -10.53 -10.62 -10.80
N TRP A 30 -9.56 -9.77 -11.16
CA TRP A 30 -8.99 -9.75 -12.50
C TRP A 30 -7.79 -10.71 -12.57
N SER A 31 -8.10 -11.99 -12.77
CA SER A 31 -7.26 -13.01 -13.44
C SER A 31 -6.17 -13.79 -12.68
N LEU A 32 -5.85 -13.56 -11.39
CA LEU A 32 -4.69 -14.24 -10.78
C LEU A 32 -4.88 -14.92 -9.42
N ASN A 33 -6.06 -14.96 -8.81
CA ASN A 33 -6.26 -15.59 -7.48
C ASN A 33 -5.16 -15.21 -6.46
N SER A 34 -4.66 -13.97 -6.52
CA SER A 34 -3.63 -13.53 -5.59
C SER A 34 -4.29 -13.30 -4.22
N PRO A 35 -3.78 -13.90 -3.14
CA PRO A 35 -4.27 -13.62 -1.80
C PRO A 35 -4.09 -12.14 -1.50
N LEU A 36 -5.10 -11.55 -0.87
CA LEU A 36 -5.08 -10.18 -0.38
C LEU A 36 -5.00 -10.23 1.15
N GLU A 37 -3.92 -9.68 1.70
CA GLU A 37 -3.78 -9.48 3.14
C GLU A 37 -3.87 -8.00 3.48
N LEU A 38 -4.61 -7.70 4.54
CA LEU A 38 -4.68 -6.36 5.12
C LEU A 38 -3.68 -6.28 6.27
N VAL A 39 -2.79 -5.30 6.21
CA VAL A 39 -1.83 -5.01 7.27
C VAL A 39 -2.11 -3.64 7.89
N ASN A 40 -1.75 -3.46 9.16
CA ASN A 40 -1.81 -2.14 9.79
C ASN A 40 -0.69 -1.24 9.22
N PRO A 41 -1.01 -0.12 8.53
CA PRO A 41 0.02 0.74 7.94
C PRO A 41 0.70 1.68 8.95
N GLU A 42 0.23 1.73 10.20
CA GLU A 42 0.69 2.70 11.19
C GLU A 42 2.21 2.61 11.42
N TYR A 43 2.88 3.76 11.41
CA TYR A 43 4.32 3.92 11.65
C TYR A 43 5.29 3.14 10.73
N THR A 44 4.80 2.43 9.70
CA THR A 44 5.64 1.69 8.72
C THR A 44 6.68 2.57 8.03
N SER A 45 6.35 3.83 7.75
CA SER A 45 7.29 4.80 7.14
C SER A 45 8.16 5.57 8.14
N GLN A 46 7.99 5.33 9.44
CA GLN A 46 8.79 5.93 10.53
C GLN A 46 9.73 4.92 11.20
N THR A 47 9.50 3.63 10.93
CA THR A 47 10.31 2.52 11.44
C THR A 47 11.52 2.31 10.56
N CYS A 48 12.70 2.23 11.17
CA CYS A 48 13.93 1.91 10.47
C CYS A 48 14.11 0.40 10.39
N LYS A 49 14.87 -0.08 9.38
CA LYS A 49 15.30 -1.48 9.26
C LYS A 49 15.94 -2.11 10.51
N CYS A 50 16.45 -1.29 11.44
CA CYS A 50 17.03 -1.73 12.71
C CYS A 50 15.99 -1.90 13.84
N GLY A 51 14.71 -1.68 13.58
CA GLY A 51 13.62 -1.77 14.55
C GLY A 51 13.28 -0.47 15.31
N HIS A 52 14.06 0.60 15.15
CA HIS A 52 13.77 1.86 15.85
C HIS A 52 12.72 2.68 15.10
N GLN A 53 11.65 3.05 15.81
CA GLN A 53 10.56 3.88 15.33
C GLN A 53 10.66 5.29 15.92
N ALA A 54 10.70 6.31 15.06
CA ALA A 54 10.64 7.71 15.49
C ALA A 54 10.06 8.59 14.39
N LYS A 55 9.20 9.54 14.76
CA LYS A 55 8.63 10.53 13.82
C LYS A 55 9.70 11.31 13.06
N ALA A 56 10.81 11.64 13.75
CA ALA A 56 11.94 12.36 13.17
C ALA A 56 12.69 11.58 12.07
N ASN A 57 12.46 10.26 11.93
CA ASN A 57 13.06 9.47 10.86
C ASN A 57 12.47 9.80 9.48
N ARG A 58 11.23 10.33 9.41
CA ARG A 58 10.56 10.73 8.17
C ARG A 58 10.51 12.25 8.06
N ASN A 59 10.92 12.77 6.91
CA ASN A 59 10.74 14.15 6.51
C ASN A 59 10.22 14.19 5.07
N ASP A 60 8.90 14.34 4.92
CA ASP A 60 8.16 14.23 3.65
C ASP A 60 8.49 12.95 2.87
N LEU A 61 9.22 13.11 1.76
CA LEU A 61 9.66 12.05 0.86
C LEU A 61 10.96 11.36 1.31
N LYS A 62 11.67 11.93 2.28
CA LYS A 62 12.98 11.46 2.74
C LYS A 62 12.83 10.67 4.04
N PHE A 63 13.50 9.53 4.09
CA PHE A 63 13.75 8.79 5.31
C PHE A 63 15.23 8.91 5.68
N ARG A 64 15.52 9.21 6.95
CA ARG A 64 16.89 9.25 7.48
C ARG A 64 16.91 8.93 8.96
N ARG A 65 17.61 7.87 9.36
CA ARG A 65 17.97 7.62 10.76
C ARG A 65 19.45 7.92 10.98
N LYS A 66 19.76 8.86 11.89
CA LYS A 66 21.14 9.30 12.17
C LYS A 66 22.00 8.21 12.81
N GLU A 67 21.42 7.44 13.74
CA GLU A 67 22.16 6.44 14.51
C GLU A 67 22.68 5.26 13.68
N CYS A 68 21.89 4.76 12.73
CA CYS A 68 22.33 3.68 11.83
C CYS A 68 22.74 4.16 10.44
N GLY A 69 22.65 5.47 10.16
CA GLY A 69 22.98 6.06 8.86
C GLY A 69 22.06 5.67 7.70
N HIS A 70 20.95 4.95 7.94
CA HIS A 70 20.08 4.51 6.85
C HIS A 70 19.30 5.68 6.24
N ILE A 71 19.39 5.82 4.92
CA ILE A 71 18.77 6.88 4.13
C ILE A 71 18.10 6.24 2.92
N CYS A 72 16.85 6.60 2.65
CA CYS A 72 16.10 6.14 1.48
C CYS A 72 14.86 7.04 1.24
N HIS A 73 14.05 6.70 0.24
CA HIS A 73 12.75 7.33 0.06
C HIS A 73 11.77 6.83 1.13
N ALA A 74 10.96 7.71 1.71
CA ALA A 74 10.04 7.34 2.79
C ALA A 74 8.98 6.33 2.33
N ASP A 75 8.56 6.40 1.08
CA ASP A 75 7.58 5.46 0.52
C ASP A 75 8.22 4.10 0.21
N LEU A 76 9.50 4.06 -0.19
CA LEU A 76 10.25 2.81 -0.32
C LEU A 76 10.39 2.14 1.06
N ASN A 77 10.74 2.91 2.09
CA ASN A 77 10.82 2.40 3.46
C ASN A 77 9.47 1.87 3.95
N GLY A 78 8.39 2.61 3.68
CA GLY A 78 7.02 2.19 4.00
C GLY A 78 6.65 0.88 3.31
N ALA A 79 6.88 0.77 2.00
CA ALA A 79 6.58 -0.44 1.22
C ALA A 79 7.34 -1.67 1.74
N ILE A 80 8.62 -1.52 2.10
CA ILE A 80 9.42 -2.61 2.71
C ILE A 80 8.82 -3.06 4.04
N HIS A 81 8.39 -2.13 4.90
CA HIS A 81 7.80 -2.49 6.19
C HIS A 81 6.40 -3.10 6.04
N VAL A 82 5.61 -2.63 5.09
CA VAL A 82 4.32 -3.25 4.71
C VAL A 82 4.56 -4.69 4.23
N ALA A 83 5.54 -4.91 3.34
CA ALA A 83 5.87 -6.25 2.85
C ALA A 83 6.30 -7.20 3.98
N LYS A 84 7.08 -6.71 4.95
CA LYS A 84 7.48 -7.49 6.14
C LYS A 84 6.33 -7.84 7.09
N ALA A 85 5.25 -7.08 7.04
CA ALA A 85 4.08 -7.33 7.88
C ALA A 85 3.11 -8.36 7.27
N ILE A 86 3.34 -8.77 6.01
CA ILE A 86 2.57 -9.81 5.32
C ILE A 86 3.06 -11.17 5.79
N SER A 87 2.12 -12.07 6.10
CA SER A 87 2.36 -13.34 6.79
C SER A 87 3.38 -14.23 6.06
N ASP A 88 3.35 -14.24 4.73
CA ASP A 88 4.17 -15.11 3.88
C ASP A 88 5.59 -14.58 3.59
N LEU A 89 5.90 -13.33 3.98
CA LEU A 89 7.21 -12.69 3.75
C LEU A 89 8.03 -12.53 5.04
N ALA A 90 7.46 -12.89 6.18
CA ALA A 90 8.10 -12.83 7.49
C ALA A 90 8.88 -14.11 7.87
N ALA A 91 8.94 -15.11 6.98
CA ALA A 91 9.65 -16.38 7.16
C ALA A 91 11.13 -16.32 6.76
#